data_AF-A0A4Q3X2P0-F1
#
_entry.id   AF-A0A4Q3X2P0-F1
#
_cell.length_a   1.000
_cell.length_b   1.000
_cell.length_c   1.000
_cell.angle_alpha   90.00
_cell.angle_beta   90.00
_cell.angle_gamma   90.00
#
_symmetry.space_group_name_H-M   'P 1'
#
loop_
_entity.id
_entity.type
_entity.pdbx_description
1 polymer ?
#
loop_
_entity_poly.entity_id
_entity_poly.type
_entity_poly.pdbx_seq_one_letter_code
_entity_poly.pdbx_strand_id
1 'polypeptide(L)'
;MSDSVLPTEVPPQTDAPVDLGWVWREVRKRVFTKVAFSLPVAETLEAVIPITLEGDHFVVGLDLAHCLMASNLHGGQVKNAIENILRQAAGRPIIFELIEGTTIEEWHQVVERRDKAHEAVIAMASKQVEAHHFEDILNQIVGEIRHRVSQVHERTLPQVRAGLLLDIVPSLADAEEMLFHDAETRESRRAMSRATDRIATFLEVPPLTLALEIERYRREHRIKEKEKQTS
;
A
#
# COMPACT_ATOMS: atom_id res chain seq x y z
N MET A 1 30.10 42.06 -31.18
CA MET A 1 28.92 41.59 -30.43
C MET A 1 29.35 40.32 -29.75
N SER A 2 29.83 40.46 -28.51
CA SER A 2 30.40 39.36 -27.72
C SER A 2 29.42 39.08 -26.59
N ASP A 3 28.77 37.93 -26.62
CA ASP A 3 27.90 37.47 -25.55
C ASP A 3 28.75 37.06 -24.35
N SER A 4 28.62 37.85 -23.29
CA SER A 4 29.23 37.66 -21.99
C SER A 4 28.28 36.83 -21.14
N VAL A 5 28.45 35.50 -21.13
CA VAL A 5 27.76 34.62 -20.18
C VAL A 5 28.53 34.64 -18.87
N LEU A 6 27.99 35.39 -17.89
CA LEU A 6 28.42 35.34 -16.49
C LEU A 6 28.11 33.93 -15.93
N PRO A 7 29.02 33.31 -15.16
CA PRO A 7 28.68 32.13 -14.37
C PRO A 7 27.80 32.57 -13.20
N THR A 8 26.62 31.97 -13.08
CA THR A 8 25.77 32.08 -11.90
C THR A 8 26.51 31.43 -10.72
N GLU A 9 27.19 32.25 -9.92
CA GLU A 9 27.67 31.86 -8.59
C GLU A 9 26.45 31.49 -7.74
N VAL A 10 26.21 30.19 -7.59
CA VAL A 10 25.33 29.64 -6.56
C VAL A 10 25.99 30.00 -5.22
N PRO A 11 25.31 30.73 -4.33
CA PRO A 11 25.90 31.06 -3.04
C PRO A 11 26.18 29.76 -2.27
N PRO A 12 27.35 29.63 -1.62
CA PRO A 12 27.65 28.47 -0.81
C PRO A 12 26.65 28.41 0.35
N GLN A 13 25.83 27.36 0.37
CA GLN A 13 25.01 27.01 1.52
C GLN A 13 25.97 26.86 2.71
N THR A 14 25.87 27.80 3.63
CA THR A 14 26.73 27.87 4.80
C THR A 14 26.22 26.84 5.80
N ASP A 15 26.64 25.58 5.64
CA ASP A 15 26.55 24.56 6.68
C ASP A 15 27.53 24.92 7.79
N ALA A 16 27.13 25.87 8.63
CA ALA A 16 27.73 25.99 9.95
C ALA A 16 27.49 24.65 10.68
N PRO A 17 28.50 24.00 11.26
CA PRO A 17 28.29 22.77 12.01
C PRO A 17 27.39 23.08 13.20
N VAL A 18 26.12 22.71 13.09
CA VAL A 18 25.16 22.83 14.19
C VAL A 18 25.68 21.98 15.34
N ASP A 19 25.94 22.60 16.49
CA ASP A 19 26.35 21.86 17.69
C ASP A 19 25.14 21.06 18.21
N LEU A 20 25.03 19.82 17.74
CA LEU A 20 23.98 18.88 18.12
C LEU A 20 23.95 18.64 19.64
N GLY A 21 25.11 18.66 20.30
CA GLY A 21 25.23 18.52 21.74
C GLY A 21 24.66 19.73 22.50
N TRP A 22 24.81 20.94 21.96
CA TRP A 22 24.13 22.12 22.46
C TRP A 22 22.61 22.05 22.27
N VAL A 23 22.15 21.66 21.07
CA VAL A 23 20.71 21.50 20.78
C VAL A 23 20.07 20.51 21.75
N TRP A 24 20.70 19.34 21.95
CA TRP A 24 20.16 18.33 22.86
C TRP A 24 20.15 18.77 24.32
N ARG A 25 21.17 19.52 24.78
CA ARG A 25 21.17 20.11 26.13
C ARG A 25 20.01 21.08 26.31
N GLU A 26 19.69 21.87 25.30
CA GLU A 26 18.59 22.82 25.37
C GLU A 26 17.22 22.13 25.35
N VAL A 27 17.08 21.05 24.59
CA VAL A 27 15.89 20.17 24.65
C VAL A 27 15.71 19.63 26.06
N ARG A 28 16.74 19.04 26.67
CA ARG A 28 16.68 18.47 28.03
C ARG A 28 16.19 19.46 29.09
N LYS A 29 16.64 20.71 29.03
CA LYS A 29 16.21 21.76 29.97
C LYS A 29 14.73 22.11 29.83
N ARG A 30 14.19 22.07 28.61
CA ARG A 30 12.84 22.57 28.28
C ARG A 30 11.76 21.48 28.27
N VAL A 31 12.12 20.21 28.15
CA VAL A 31 11.15 19.09 28.11
C VAL A 31 10.29 19.06 29.38
N PHE A 32 10.90 19.19 30.57
CA PHE A 32 10.17 19.19 31.85
C PHE A 32 9.40 20.48 32.15
N THR A 33 9.52 21.51 31.30
CA THR A 33 8.61 22.66 31.34
C THR A 33 7.26 22.34 30.70
N LYS A 34 7.23 21.38 29.77
CA LYS A 34 6.03 21.00 28.99
C LYS A 34 5.43 19.65 29.40
N VAL A 35 6.18 18.79 30.09
CA VAL A 35 5.76 17.45 30.50
C VAL A 35 5.98 17.28 32.00
N ALA A 36 5.10 16.51 32.66
CA ALA A 36 5.28 16.15 34.06
C ALA A 36 6.62 15.44 34.27
N PHE A 37 7.33 15.82 35.34
CA PHE A 37 8.60 15.20 35.67
C PHE A 37 8.42 13.71 35.97
N SER A 38 9.23 12.88 35.35
CA SER A 38 9.31 11.45 35.63
C SER A 38 10.76 11.01 35.54
N LEU A 39 11.22 10.31 36.58
CA LEU A 39 12.60 9.82 36.67
C LEU A 39 13.00 8.94 35.48
N PRO A 40 12.17 7.99 34.99
CA PRO A 40 12.56 7.15 33.85
C PRO A 40 12.80 7.95 32.56
N VAL A 41 12.03 9.01 32.31
CA VAL A 41 12.23 9.88 31.14
C VAL A 41 13.50 10.72 31.31
N ALA A 42 13.78 11.20 32.52
CA ALA A 42 15.00 11.96 32.80
C ALA A 42 16.26 11.11 32.55
N GLU A 43 16.28 9.89 33.07
CA GLU A 43 17.38 8.94 32.87
C GLU A 43 17.53 8.58 31.38
N THR A 44 16.43 8.33 30.66
CA THR A 44 16.54 8.07 29.21
C THR A 44 17.07 9.31 28.46
N LEU A 45 16.60 10.52 28.78
CA LEU A 45 17.10 11.75 28.13
C LEU A 45 18.61 11.97 28.35
N GLU A 46 19.14 11.55 29.50
CA GLU A 46 20.57 11.62 29.80
C GLU A 46 21.39 10.56 29.06
N ALA A 47 20.86 9.34 28.92
CA ALA A 47 21.50 8.24 28.23
C ALA A 47 21.55 8.41 26.70
N VAL A 48 20.71 9.28 26.15
CA VAL A 48 20.64 9.55 24.71
C VAL A 48 21.78 10.42 24.21
N ILE A 49 22.36 10.02 23.08
CA ILE A 49 23.43 10.74 22.38
C ILE A 49 22.89 11.26 21.04
N PRO A 50 22.97 12.57 20.76
CA PRO A 50 22.58 13.08 19.45
C PRO A 50 23.58 12.63 18.38
N ILE A 51 23.09 12.06 17.27
CA ILE A 51 23.93 11.51 16.20
C ILE A 51 24.02 12.51 15.05
N THR A 52 22.87 12.89 14.47
CA THR A 52 22.83 13.74 13.28
C THR A 52 21.53 14.55 13.19
N LEU A 53 21.58 15.62 12.41
CA LEU A 53 20.43 16.41 11.97
C LEU A 53 20.43 16.42 10.44
N GLU A 54 19.75 15.46 9.82
CA GLU A 54 19.66 15.31 8.37
C GLU A 54 18.30 15.77 7.87
N GLY A 55 18.28 16.86 7.09
CA GLY A 55 17.04 17.48 6.61
C GLY A 55 16.14 17.91 7.77
N ASP A 56 15.00 17.24 7.90
CA ASP A 56 14.01 17.45 8.95
C ASP A 56 14.08 16.38 10.07
N HIS A 57 15.02 15.44 10.02
CA HIS A 57 15.16 14.38 11.02
C HIS A 57 16.27 14.72 12.02
N PHE A 58 15.90 14.86 13.28
CA PHE A 58 16.85 14.92 14.39
C PHE A 58 16.98 13.52 15.00
N VAL A 59 18.10 12.88 14.70
CA VAL A 59 18.36 11.49 15.04
C VAL A 59 19.19 11.44 16.29
N VAL A 60 18.69 10.69 17.25
CA VAL A 60 19.40 10.43 18.49
C VAL A 60 19.56 8.93 18.70
N GLY A 61 20.69 8.56 19.26
CA GLY A 61 21.07 7.19 19.53
C GLY A 61 20.92 6.85 20.99
N LEU A 62 20.57 5.60 21.23
CA LEU A 62 20.67 4.98 22.55
C LEU A 62 21.63 3.80 22.48
N ASP A 63 22.51 3.69 23.47
CA ASP A 63 23.37 2.52 23.61
C ASP A 63 22.54 1.24 23.85
N LEU A 64 23.06 0.11 23.39
CA LEU A 64 22.38 -1.19 23.47
C LEU A 64 22.04 -1.57 24.92
N ALA A 65 22.88 -1.17 25.87
CA ALA A 65 22.67 -1.39 27.30
C ALA A 65 21.39 -0.70 27.83
N HIS A 66 20.93 0.35 27.14
CA HIS A 66 19.80 1.18 27.55
C HIS A 66 18.57 0.99 26.66
N CYS A 67 18.59 0.18 25.59
CA CYS A 67 17.50 0.03 24.61
C CYS A 67 16.10 -0.14 25.22
N LEU A 68 15.96 -0.84 26.35
CA LEU A 68 14.67 -1.02 27.03
C LEU A 68 14.04 0.31 27.50
N MET A 69 14.87 1.32 27.76
CA MET A 69 14.47 2.66 28.18
C MET A 69 13.95 3.52 27.01
N ALA A 70 14.15 3.09 25.76
CA ALA A 70 13.71 3.82 24.56
C ALA A 70 12.19 4.05 24.54
N SER A 71 11.42 3.13 25.12
CA SER A 71 9.96 3.23 25.24
C SER A 71 9.50 4.49 26.00
N ASN A 72 10.32 4.99 26.94
CA ASN A 72 10.03 6.19 27.73
C ASN A 72 10.00 7.46 26.87
N LEU A 73 10.78 7.53 25.78
CA LEU A 73 10.83 8.67 24.87
C LEU A 73 9.85 8.55 23.70
N HIS A 74 9.43 7.32 23.38
CA HIS A 74 8.41 7.07 22.35
C HIS A 74 6.99 7.41 22.80
N GLY A 75 6.78 7.69 24.09
CA GLY A 75 5.49 8.18 24.59
C GLY A 75 5.08 9.47 23.88
N GLY A 76 3.88 9.50 23.29
CA GLY A 76 3.43 10.59 22.42
C GLY A 76 3.53 11.98 23.06
N GLN A 77 3.34 12.11 24.38
CA GLN A 77 3.50 13.38 25.08
C GLN A 77 4.97 13.88 25.09
N VAL A 78 5.93 12.99 25.39
CA VAL A 78 7.35 13.32 25.46
C VAL A 78 7.89 13.61 24.07
N LYS A 79 7.58 12.74 23.09
CA LYS A 79 7.96 12.94 21.69
C LYS A 79 7.45 14.27 21.13
N ASN A 80 6.16 14.57 21.30
CA ASN A 80 5.59 15.83 20.84
C ASN A 80 6.22 17.05 21.54
N ALA A 81 6.58 16.94 22.82
CA ALA A 81 7.26 18.02 23.53
C ALA A 81 8.65 18.28 22.94
N ILE A 82 9.43 17.22 22.67
CA ILE A 82 10.76 17.30 22.04
C ILE A 82 10.66 17.92 20.64
N GLU A 83 9.78 17.40 19.78
CA GLU A 83 9.59 17.91 18.41
C GLU A 83 9.14 19.37 18.40
N ASN A 84 8.28 19.78 19.34
CA ASN A 84 7.86 21.17 19.47
C ASN A 84 9.02 22.09 19.90
N ILE A 85 9.92 21.61 20.77
CA ILE A 85 11.10 22.38 21.17
C ILE A 85 12.08 22.49 19.99
N LEU A 86 12.33 21.39 19.28
CA LEU A 86 13.17 21.37 18.09
C LEU A 86 12.62 22.29 16.99
N ARG A 87 11.30 22.27 16.77
CA ARG A 87 10.61 23.16 15.83
C ARG A 87 10.75 24.63 16.20
N GLN A 88 10.62 24.95 17.49
CA GLN A 88 10.81 26.33 17.98
C GLN A 88 12.26 26.79 17.82
N ALA A 89 13.24 25.89 17.98
CA ALA A 89 14.65 26.21 17.83
C ALA A 89 15.07 26.36 16.36
N ALA A 90 14.54 25.53 15.46
CA ALA A 90 14.94 25.49 14.06
C ALA A 90 14.04 26.32 13.12
N GLY A 91 12.86 26.75 13.57
CA GLY A 91 11.89 27.47 12.73
C GLY A 91 11.22 26.63 11.63
N ARG A 92 11.49 25.33 11.59
CA ARG A 92 10.95 24.34 10.64
C ARG A 92 10.47 23.08 11.38
N PRO A 93 9.53 22.29 10.83
CA PRO A 93 9.13 21.04 11.46
C PRO A 93 10.32 20.08 11.49
N ILE A 94 10.72 19.64 12.69
CA ILE A 94 11.73 18.61 12.89
C ILE A 94 11.06 17.38 13.50
N ILE A 95 11.30 16.23 12.90
CA ILE A 95 10.86 14.91 13.33
C ILE A 95 11.94 14.34 14.25
N PHE A 96 11.52 13.88 15.43
CA PHE A 96 12.41 13.23 16.38
C PHE A 96 12.45 11.73 16.11
N GLU A 97 13.63 11.20 15.84
CA GLU A 97 13.86 9.76 15.66
C GLU A 97 14.89 9.24 16.66
N LEU A 98 14.52 8.15 17.33
CA LEU A 98 15.36 7.44 18.28
C LEU A 98 15.76 6.10 17.65
N ILE A 99 17.06 5.84 17.59
CA ILE A 99 17.60 4.57 17.09
C ILE A 99 18.33 3.78 18.18
N GLU A 100 18.39 2.47 17.98
CA GLU A 100 19.21 1.56 18.74
C GLU A 100 20.61 1.53 18.10
N GLY A 101 21.57 2.17 18.76
CA GLY A 101 22.88 2.47 18.19
C GLY A 101 23.30 3.90 18.50
N THR A 102 24.60 4.15 18.54
CA THR A 102 25.17 5.48 18.83
C THR A 102 26.00 6.04 17.68
N THR A 103 26.09 5.30 16.58
CA THR A 103 26.93 5.64 15.43
C THR A 103 26.11 6.06 14.22
N ILE A 104 26.73 6.82 13.32
CA ILE A 104 26.09 7.26 12.07
C ILE A 104 25.95 6.10 11.08
N GLU A 105 26.86 5.13 11.12
CA GLU A 105 26.79 3.91 10.33
C GLU A 105 25.57 3.05 10.70
N GLU A 106 25.24 2.97 12.00
CA GLU A 106 24.03 2.29 12.47
C GLU A 106 22.76 3.01 12.00
N TRP A 107 22.76 4.35 12.00
CA TRP A 107 21.67 5.15 11.42
C TRP A 107 21.45 4.80 9.94
N HIS A 108 22.50 4.81 9.12
CA HIS A 108 22.38 4.47 7.69
C HIS A 108 21.85 3.05 7.45
N GLN A 109 22.23 2.07 8.28
CA GLN A 109 21.68 0.71 8.19
C GLN A 109 20.19 0.65 8.53
N VAL A 110 19.72 1.46 9.49
CA VAL A 110 18.30 1.55 9.84
C VAL A 110 17.50 2.15 8.69
N VAL A 111 18.01 3.23 8.07
CA VAL A 111 17.42 3.84 6.88
C VAL A 111 17.31 2.84 5.74
N GLU A 112 18.41 2.15 5.40
CA GLU A 112 18.42 1.16 4.30
C GLU A 112 17.43 0.00 4.52
N ARG A 113 17.31 -0.49 5.76
CA ARG A 113 16.32 -1.53 6.11
C ARG A 113 14.89 -1.02 5.97
N ARG A 114 14.63 0.23 6.36
CA ARG A 114 13.31 0.86 6.27
C ARG A 114 12.90 1.08 4.81
N ASP A 115 13.82 1.54 3.97
CA ASP A 115 13.57 1.76 2.54
C ASP A 115 13.23 0.44 1.84
N LYS A 116 14.01 -0.62 2.11
CA LYS A 116 13.73 -1.98 1.61
C LYS A 116 12.37 -2.52 2.06
N ALA A 117 11.98 -2.26 3.31
CA ALA A 117 10.67 -2.65 3.83
C ALA A 117 9.53 -1.85 3.17
N HIS A 118 9.74 -0.55 2.94
CA HIS A 118 8.77 0.32 2.28
C HIS A 118 8.54 -0.09 0.83
N GLU A 119 9.61 -0.36 0.08
CA GLU A 119 9.55 -0.89 -1.28
C GLU A 119 8.79 -2.22 -1.35
N ALA A 120 9.03 -3.13 -0.39
CA ALA A 120 8.31 -4.40 -0.31
C ALA A 120 6.80 -4.20 -0.07
N VAL A 121 6.41 -3.24 0.78
CA VAL A 121 5.00 -2.90 1.04
C VAL A 121 4.34 -2.29 -0.20
N ILE A 122 5.02 -1.38 -0.90
CA ILE A 122 4.51 -0.77 -2.13
C ILE A 122 4.33 -1.84 -3.22
N ALA A 123 5.30 -2.75 -3.38
CA ALA A 123 5.21 -3.85 -4.33
C ALA A 123 4.12 -4.88 -4.00
N MET A 124 3.77 -5.05 -2.72
CA MET A 124 2.62 -5.85 -2.31
C MET A 124 1.30 -5.12 -2.56
N ALA A 125 1.25 -3.81 -2.27
CA ALA A 125 0.07 -2.98 -2.50
C ALA A 125 -0.30 -2.90 -3.98
N SER A 126 0.70 -2.77 -4.89
CA SER A 126 0.44 -2.72 -6.32
C SER A 126 -0.16 -4.03 -6.86
N LYS A 127 0.36 -5.19 -6.44
CA LYS A 127 -0.19 -6.51 -6.79
C LYS A 127 -1.60 -6.72 -6.26
N GLN A 128 -1.88 -6.17 -5.08
CA GLN A 128 -3.19 -6.28 -4.45
C GLN A 128 -4.24 -5.41 -5.16
N VAL A 129 -3.86 -4.22 -5.65
CA VAL A 129 -4.73 -3.35 -6.46
C VAL A 129 -5.16 -4.03 -7.77
N GLU A 130 -4.23 -4.71 -8.45
CA GLU A 130 -4.55 -5.49 -9.66
C GLU A 130 -5.54 -6.62 -9.34
N ALA A 131 -5.28 -7.40 -8.28
CA ALA A 131 -6.17 -8.48 -7.85
C ALA A 131 -7.59 -7.99 -7.50
N HIS A 132 -7.71 -6.84 -6.82
CA HIS A 132 -9.00 -6.24 -6.48
C HIS A 132 -9.77 -5.77 -7.73
N HIS A 133 -9.08 -5.28 -8.75
CA HIS A 133 -9.72 -4.85 -10.00
C HIS A 133 -10.46 -6.01 -10.71
N PHE A 134 -9.88 -7.21 -10.74
CA PHE A 134 -10.55 -8.39 -11.32
C PHE A 134 -11.80 -8.80 -10.56
N GLU A 135 -11.75 -8.78 -9.23
CA GLU A 135 -12.91 -9.13 -8.40
C GLU A 135 -14.05 -8.13 -8.54
N ASP A 136 -13.74 -6.83 -8.67
CA ASP A 136 -14.73 -5.78 -8.85
C ASP A 136 -15.49 -5.93 -10.17
N ILE A 137 -14.79 -6.21 -11.28
CA ILE A 137 -15.42 -6.45 -12.59
C ILE A 137 -16.33 -7.69 -12.53
N LEU A 138 -15.86 -8.80 -11.94
CA LEU A 138 -16.69 -10.00 -11.78
C LEU A 138 -17.91 -9.73 -10.89
N ASN A 139 -17.75 -8.99 -9.80
CA ASN A 139 -18.85 -8.62 -8.92
C ASN A 139 -19.91 -7.76 -9.64
N GLN A 140 -19.47 -6.86 -10.52
CA GLN A 140 -20.38 -6.06 -11.37
C GLN A 140 -21.19 -6.95 -12.30
N ILE A 141 -20.53 -7.87 -13.03
CA ILE A 141 -21.21 -8.82 -13.94
C ILE A 141 -22.21 -9.70 -13.18
N VAL A 142 -21.80 -10.25 -12.03
CA VAL A 142 -22.68 -11.05 -11.16
C VAL A 142 -23.89 -10.23 -10.70
N GLY A 143 -23.69 -8.95 -10.37
CA GLY A 143 -24.75 -8.03 -9.98
C GLY A 143 -25.75 -7.75 -11.11
N GLU A 144 -25.25 -7.49 -12.32
CA GLU A 144 -26.06 -7.26 -13.51
C GLU A 144 -26.89 -8.49 -13.88
N ILE A 145 -26.27 -9.68 -13.89
CA ILE A 145 -26.97 -10.94 -14.15
C ILE A 145 -28.05 -11.18 -13.12
N ARG A 146 -27.75 -10.99 -11.82
CA ARG A 146 -28.75 -11.11 -10.75
C ARG A 146 -29.93 -10.18 -11.00
N HIS A 147 -29.66 -8.93 -11.39
CA HIS A 147 -30.71 -7.97 -11.70
C HIS A 147 -31.56 -8.46 -12.88
N ARG A 148 -30.95 -8.88 -13.99
CA ARG A 148 -31.65 -9.40 -15.17
C ARG A 148 -32.53 -10.61 -14.82
N VAL A 149 -32.00 -11.58 -14.08
CA VAL A 149 -32.76 -12.76 -13.62
C VAL A 149 -33.95 -12.36 -12.73
N SER A 150 -33.80 -11.35 -11.89
CA SER A 150 -34.88 -10.89 -11.01
C SER A 150 -36.06 -10.25 -11.76
N GLN A 151 -35.82 -9.66 -12.92
CA GLN A 151 -36.84 -8.98 -13.75
C GLN A 151 -37.63 -9.92 -14.65
N VAL A 152 -37.24 -11.19 -14.76
CA VAL A 152 -37.86 -12.14 -15.69
C VAL A 152 -39.10 -12.78 -15.05
N HIS A 153 -40.23 -12.65 -15.75
CA HIS A 153 -41.47 -13.30 -15.37
C HIS A 153 -41.35 -14.83 -15.52
N GLU A 154 -42.00 -15.59 -14.65
CA GLU A 154 -42.02 -17.06 -14.74
C GLU A 154 -40.62 -17.73 -14.77
N ARG A 155 -39.59 -17.12 -14.17
CA ARG A 155 -38.21 -17.65 -14.10
C ARG A 155 -38.06 -19.05 -13.48
N THR A 156 -39.10 -19.55 -12.82
CA THR A 156 -39.17 -20.91 -12.27
C THR A 156 -39.47 -21.95 -13.34
N LEU A 157 -40.01 -21.55 -14.50
CA LEU A 157 -40.29 -22.46 -15.61
C LEU A 157 -38.97 -22.91 -16.27
N PRO A 158 -38.79 -24.23 -16.49
CA PRO A 158 -37.56 -24.76 -17.08
C PRO A 158 -37.19 -24.16 -18.45
N GLN A 159 -38.19 -23.86 -19.30
CA GLN A 159 -37.93 -23.29 -20.63
C GLN A 159 -37.41 -21.86 -20.54
N VAL A 160 -38.00 -21.05 -19.66
CA VAL A 160 -37.60 -19.66 -19.41
C VAL A 160 -36.18 -19.62 -18.85
N ARG A 161 -35.88 -20.52 -17.90
CA ARG A 161 -34.55 -20.67 -17.30
C ARG A 161 -33.49 -21.10 -18.30
N ALA A 162 -33.81 -22.04 -19.18
CA ALA A 162 -32.91 -22.45 -20.25
C ALA A 162 -32.61 -21.28 -21.21
N GLY A 163 -33.62 -20.49 -21.56
CA GLY A 163 -33.43 -19.27 -22.34
C GLY A 163 -32.53 -18.26 -21.64
N LEU A 164 -32.77 -17.99 -20.35
CA LEU A 164 -31.92 -17.09 -19.56
C LEU A 164 -30.47 -17.55 -19.47
N LEU A 165 -30.24 -18.86 -19.28
CA LEU A 165 -28.90 -19.43 -19.27
C LEU A 165 -28.18 -19.13 -20.58
N LEU A 166 -28.80 -19.46 -21.71
CA LEU A 166 -28.22 -19.23 -23.04
C LEU A 166 -27.99 -17.74 -23.34
N ASP A 167 -28.85 -16.87 -22.83
CA ASP A 167 -28.72 -15.41 -22.97
C ASP A 167 -27.54 -14.80 -22.18
N ILE A 168 -27.14 -15.44 -21.07
CA ILE A 168 -26.11 -14.94 -20.15
C ILE A 168 -24.73 -15.52 -20.48
N VAL A 169 -24.69 -16.73 -21.04
CA VAL A 169 -23.46 -17.45 -21.41
C VAL A 169 -22.48 -16.60 -22.24
N PRO A 170 -22.90 -15.83 -23.27
CA PRO A 170 -21.99 -14.97 -24.03
C PRO A 170 -21.25 -13.95 -23.15
N SER A 171 -21.97 -13.23 -22.28
CA SER A 171 -21.37 -12.22 -21.41
C SER A 171 -20.35 -12.81 -20.42
N LEU A 172 -20.57 -14.05 -19.99
CA LEU A 172 -19.62 -14.75 -19.12
C LEU A 172 -18.40 -15.26 -19.88
N ALA A 173 -18.58 -15.75 -21.11
CA ALA A 173 -17.48 -16.14 -21.97
C ALA A 173 -16.59 -14.93 -22.32
N ASP A 174 -17.19 -13.79 -22.64
CA ASP A 174 -16.47 -12.55 -22.95
C ASP A 174 -15.70 -12.04 -21.71
N ALA A 175 -16.31 -12.10 -20.53
CA ALA A 175 -15.63 -11.75 -19.28
C ALA A 175 -14.46 -12.68 -18.97
N GLU A 176 -14.61 -13.98 -19.21
CA GLU A 176 -13.51 -14.94 -19.07
C GLU A 176 -12.40 -14.68 -20.08
N GLU A 177 -12.71 -14.27 -21.30
CA GLU A 177 -11.67 -13.96 -22.28
C GLU A 177 -10.94 -12.67 -21.93
N MET A 178 -11.68 -11.61 -21.59
CA MET A 178 -11.14 -10.31 -21.20
C MET A 178 -10.25 -10.39 -19.96
N LEU A 179 -10.70 -11.10 -18.92
CA LEU A 179 -10.00 -11.13 -17.63
C LEU A 179 -8.81 -12.11 -17.60
N PHE A 180 -8.71 -13.03 -18.57
CA PHE A 180 -7.73 -14.13 -18.54
C PHE A 180 -6.83 -14.19 -19.79
N HIS A 181 -6.86 -13.17 -20.64
CA HIS A 181 -6.12 -13.13 -21.91
C HIS A 181 -4.60 -13.36 -21.76
N ASP A 182 -3.96 -12.72 -20.76
CA ASP A 182 -2.49 -12.68 -20.65
C ASP A 182 -1.87 -13.76 -19.74
N ALA A 183 -2.63 -14.32 -18.79
CA ALA A 183 -2.23 -15.51 -18.03
C ALA A 183 -3.39 -16.00 -17.15
N GLU A 184 -3.76 -17.27 -17.29
CA GLU A 184 -4.62 -17.94 -16.31
C GLU A 184 -3.86 -18.14 -14.98
N THR A 185 -3.86 -17.13 -14.11
CA THR A 185 -3.34 -17.27 -12.76
C THR A 185 -4.25 -18.16 -11.91
N ARG A 186 -3.70 -18.76 -10.84
CA ARG A 186 -4.49 -19.58 -9.91
C ARG A 186 -5.59 -18.77 -9.21
N GLU A 187 -5.33 -17.48 -8.99
CA GLU A 187 -6.25 -16.57 -8.31
C GLU A 187 -7.43 -16.19 -9.20
N SER A 188 -7.17 -15.88 -10.47
CA SER A 188 -8.23 -15.58 -11.43
C SER A 188 -9.15 -16.79 -11.63
N ARG A 189 -8.62 -18.02 -11.78
CA ARG A 189 -9.46 -19.23 -11.90
C ARG A 189 -10.37 -19.43 -10.69
N ARG A 190 -9.87 -19.13 -9.48
CA ARG A 190 -10.66 -19.19 -8.25
C ARG A 190 -11.73 -18.10 -8.21
N ALA A 191 -11.41 -16.89 -8.67
CA ALA A 191 -12.37 -15.79 -8.73
C ALA A 191 -13.51 -16.10 -9.71
N MET A 192 -13.20 -16.61 -10.90
CA MET A 192 -14.23 -17.05 -11.85
C MET A 192 -15.06 -18.21 -11.30
N SER A 193 -14.44 -19.22 -10.68
CA SER A 193 -15.19 -20.31 -10.02
C SER A 193 -16.22 -19.77 -9.02
N ARG A 194 -15.85 -18.79 -8.18
CA ARG A 194 -16.78 -18.15 -7.24
C ARG A 194 -17.89 -17.38 -7.95
N ALA A 195 -17.58 -16.68 -9.04
CA ALA A 195 -18.57 -15.96 -9.83
C ALA A 195 -19.58 -16.92 -10.48
N THR A 196 -19.09 -18.00 -11.10
CA THR A 196 -19.90 -19.09 -11.68
C THR A 196 -20.82 -19.72 -10.65
N ASP A 197 -20.32 -20.04 -9.45
CA ASP A 197 -21.14 -20.61 -8.36
C ASP A 197 -22.29 -19.67 -7.95
N ARG A 198 -22.00 -18.37 -7.82
CA ARG A 198 -23.01 -17.35 -7.46
C ARG A 198 -24.08 -17.20 -8.55
N ILE A 199 -23.67 -17.16 -9.81
CA ILE A 199 -24.59 -17.04 -10.94
C ILE A 199 -25.44 -18.30 -11.10
N ALA A 200 -24.82 -19.47 -10.99
CA ALA A 200 -25.52 -20.76 -11.02
C ALA A 200 -26.58 -20.85 -9.92
N THR A 201 -26.31 -20.26 -8.74
CA THR A 201 -27.29 -20.14 -7.67
C THR A 201 -28.50 -19.29 -8.07
N PHE A 202 -28.30 -18.15 -8.74
CA PHE A 202 -29.42 -17.31 -9.22
C PHE A 202 -30.23 -17.98 -10.32
N LEU A 203 -29.56 -18.75 -11.18
CA LEU A 203 -30.18 -19.50 -12.25
C LEU A 203 -30.77 -20.83 -11.78
N GLU A 204 -30.53 -21.23 -10.52
CA GLU A 204 -30.92 -22.53 -9.96
C GLU A 204 -30.49 -23.71 -10.84
N VAL A 205 -29.24 -23.68 -11.31
CA VAL A 205 -28.60 -24.75 -12.07
C VAL A 205 -27.32 -25.21 -11.38
N PRO A 206 -26.86 -26.46 -11.60
CA PRO A 206 -25.56 -26.88 -11.11
C PRO A 206 -24.43 -26.01 -11.72
N PRO A 207 -23.42 -25.57 -10.94
CA PRO A 207 -22.32 -24.76 -11.45
C PRO A 207 -21.57 -25.40 -12.63
N LEU A 208 -21.41 -26.72 -12.59
CA LEU A 208 -20.82 -27.49 -13.69
C LEU A 208 -21.62 -27.34 -15.00
N THR A 209 -22.95 -27.30 -14.94
CA THR A 209 -23.79 -27.12 -16.13
C THR A 209 -23.56 -25.75 -16.75
N LEU A 210 -23.51 -24.69 -15.94
CA LEU A 210 -23.19 -23.34 -16.41
C LEU A 210 -21.79 -23.28 -17.03
N ALA A 211 -20.79 -23.84 -16.35
CA ALA A 211 -19.41 -23.89 -16.86
C ALA A 211 -19.29 -24.66 -18.19
N LEU A 212 -20.02 -25.77 -18.33
CA LEU A 212 -20.05 -26.55 -19.58
C LEU A 212 -20.63 -25.75 -20.75
N GLU A 213 -21.70 -24.98 -20.52
CA GLU A 213 -22.28 -24.14 -21.57
C GLU A 213 -21.37 -22.97 -21.96
N ILE A 214 -20.68 -22.35 -21.00
CA ILE A 214 -19.63 -21.34 -21.29
C ILE A 214 -18.54 -21.95 -22.18
N GLU A 215 -18.03 -23.13 -21.83
CA GLU A 215 -17.01 -23.83 -22.63
C GLU A 215 -17.50 -24.23 -24.03
N ARG A 216 -18.75 -24.67 -24.15
CA ARG A 216 -19.37 -24.98 -25.45
C ARG A 216 -19.42 -23.75 -26.34
N TYR A 217 -19.93 -22.63 -25.81
CA TYR A 217 -20.00 -21.36 -26.53
C TYR A 217 -18.62 -20.90 -27.02
N ARG A 218 -17.60 -20.93 -26.15
CA ARG A 218 -16.22 -20.55 -26.52
C ARG A 218 -15.61 -21.46 -27.59
N ARG A 219 -15.92 -22.76 -27.57
CA ARG A 219 -15.44 -23.70 -28.61
C ARG A 219 -16.07 -23.39 -29.97
N GLU A 220 -17.37 -23.15 -30.01
CA GLU A 220 -18.08 -22.80 -31.25
C GLU A 220 -17.59 -21.48 -31.83
N HIS A 221 -17.35 -20.47 -30.99
CA HIS A 221 -16.87 -19.17 -31.45
C HIS A 221 -15.45 -19.24 -32.04
N ARG A 222 -14.54 -19.96 -31.37
CA ARG A 222 -13.17 -20.20 -31.87
C ARG A 222 -13.12 -20.95 -33.20
N ILE A 223 -14.07 -21.85 -33.47
CA ILE A 223 -14.15 -22.57 -34.75
C ILE A 223 -14.57 -21.58 -35.86
N LYS A 224 -15.60 -20.77 -35.62
CA LYS A 224 -16.10 -19.77 -36.57
C LYS A 224 -15.06 -18.70 -36.93
N GLU A 225 -14.24 -18.28 -35.96
CA GLU A 225 -13.16 -17.33 -36.20
C GLU A 225 -12.05 -17.88 -37.08
N LYS A 226 -11.68 -19.17 -36.87
CA LYS A 226 -10.69 -19.84 -37.71
C LYS A 226 -11.17 -19.99 -39.15
N GLU A 227 -12.43 -20.35 -39.36
CA GLU A 227 -13.03 -20.49 -40.71
C GLU A 227 -13.08 -19.16 -41.48
N LYS A 228 -13.28 -18.03 -40.78
CA LYS A 228 -13.22 -16.69 -41.36
C LYS A 228 -11.81 -16.22 -41.73
N GLN A 229 -10.76 -16.79 -41.13
CA GLN A 229 -9.36 -16.43 -41.43
C GLN A 229 -8.75 -17.30 -42.55
N THR A 230 -9.37 -18.44 -42.86
CA THR A 230 -8.96 -19.32 -43.97
C THR A 230 -9.76 -19.14 -45.26
N SER A 231 -10.81 -18.31 -45.28
CA SER A 231 -11.54 -17.88 -46.50
C SER A 231 -11.11 -16.51 -46.96
#